data_AF-A0A0T2IIE1-F1
#
_entry.id   AF-A0A0T2IIE1-F1
#
_cell.length_a   1.000
_cell.length_b   1.000
_cell.length_c   1.000
_cell.angle_alpha   90.00
_cell.angle_beta   90.00
_cell.angle_gamma   90.00
#
_symmetry.space_group_name_H-M   'P 1'
#
loop_
_entity.id
_entity.type
_entity.pdbx_description
1 polymer ?
#
loop_
_entity_poly.entity_id
_entity_poly.type
_entity_poly.pdbx_seq_one_letter_code
_entity_poly.pdbx_strand_id
1 'polypeptide(L)'
;MADHEDWTAQDDAQLRGALATLRQDVDLLPLPDVRFVRARGVRRRRQRALALTAAAAAAAVVIGAVGYGQLGRDSTLPATPATQSTAPVPTAAPTAAPTNSTSDPIAEPDALPLVTDWTSSLGLTGSTLLTPVKPFEAVECLDVEPRTKVQQAILTQRTGSLSGGQVRFSLDAGTDAGTAASGVANDISDCTLAPGFHVDALTETAAGSLFAYTAGDAGSGWFAVVHGKRDVAVLQVVDPDHAKSVVTGQQVEALATIAQERLTRYGTGTAGSGSPSATSTTPQIGPTGSTWALSQDMPVAGPQPVPESPLFVAASQWRSPALSGDVATTAGPGALEGSTAIASCETTEQQAGIGGRVGVVSVRAGTSATSYVGHQRVQLDESTGAAVQQTYVAARLDEAKALYGRGCKFGNGTVKSTAGPSQGTYRLDTVFTDGSPTLSEWVGVTAQKTSGAVSTIVITKLKDPKQGFAELDRLLMLARQK
;
A
#
# COMPACT_ATOMS: atom_id res chain seq x y z
N MET A 1 -56.62 21.66 2.04
CA MET A 1 -55.54 22.51 1.51
C MET A 1 -54.30 22.23 2.35
N ALA A 2 -53.10 22.47 1.82
CA ALA A 2 -51.90 22.47 2.68
C ALA A 2 -51.81 23.84 3.36
N ASP A 3 -51.61 23.85 4.67
CA ASP A 3 -51.36 25.08 5.39
C ASP A 3 -49.94 25.56 5.04
N HIS A 4 -49.82 26.83 4.66
CA HIS A 4 -48.52 27.46 4.51
C HIS A 4 -48.00 27.82 5.90
N GLU A 5 -46.80 27.39 6.24
CA GLU A 5 -46.10 27.85 7.44
C GLU A 5 -45.75 29.33 7.26
N ASP A 6 -46.48 30.21 7.97
CA ASP A 6 -46.30 31.67 7.87
C ASP A 6 -44.93 32.08 8.41
N TRP A 7 -44.04 32.47 7.49
CA TRP A 7 -42.67 32.91 7.78
C TRP A 7 -42.65 34.06 8.79
N THR A 8 -42.05 33.85 9.97
CA THR A 8 -42.13 34.80 11.08
C THR A 8 -41.02 35.84 11.04
N ALA A 9 -41.19 36.91 11.81
CA ALA A 9 -40.13 37.90 12.06
C ALA A 9 -38.91 37.30 12.80
N GLN A 10 -39.06 36.14 13.46
CA GLN A 10 -37.96 35.43 14.11
C GLN A 10 -37.12 34.64 13.08
N ASP A 11 -37.76 34.03 12.08
CA ASP A 11 -37.09 33.33 10.98
C ASP A 11 -36.30 34.30 10.09
N ASP A 12 -36.87 35.47 9.81
CA ASP A 12 -36.19 36.61 9.16
C ASP A 12 -34.97 37.10 9.96
N ALA A 13 -35.09 37.22 11.29
CA ALA A 13 -33.95 37.58 12.14
C ALA A 13 -32.85 36.51 12.16
N GLN A 14 -33.23 35.23 12.22
CA GLN A 14 -32.30 34.09 12.19
C GLN A 14 -31.59 33.97 10.83
N LEU A 15 -32.31 34.16 9.73
CA LEU A 15 -31.76 34.19 8.37
C LEU A 15 -30.75 35.34 8.20
N ARG A 16 -31.06 36.54 8.70
CA ARG A 16 -30.12 37.69 8.69
C ARG A 16 -28.86 37.40 9.51
N GLY A 17 -28.99 36.72 10.65
CA GLY A 17 -27.86 36.26 11.46
C GLY A 17 -26.93 35.33 10.67
N ALA A 18 -27.49 34.29 10.04
CA ALA A 18 -26.74 33.33 9.23
C ALA A 18 -26.09 33.98 7.98
N LEU A 19 -26.75 34.95 7.36
CA LEU A 19 -26.18 35.72 6.23
C LEU A 19 -25.07 36.68 6.69
N ALA A 20 -25.15 37.22 7.90
CA ALA A 20 -24.09 38.06 8.47
C ALA A 20 -22.82 37.25 8.80
N THR A 21 -22.97 36.04 9.38
CA THR A 21 -21.82 35.15 9.62
C THR A 21 -21.21 34.67 8.31
N LEU A 22 -22.03 34.24 7.33
CA LEU A 22 -21.55 33.83 6.01
C LEU A 22 -20.78 34.95 5.30
N ARG A 23 -21.25 36.21 5.43
CA ARG A 23 -20.52 37.36 4.93
C ARG A 23 -19.17 37.53 5.63
N GLN A 24 -19.12 37.40 6.95
CA GLN A 24 -17.89 37.53 7.71
C GLN A 24 -16.87 36.44 7.33
N ASP A 25 -17.31 35.20 7.09
CA ASP A 25 -16.46 34.12 6.59
C ASP A 25 -15.91 34.41 5.18
N VAL A 26 -16.73 34.99 4.29
CA VAL A 26 -16.32 35.41 2.94
C VAL A 26 -15.35 36.59 2.98
N ASP A 27 -15.60 37.60 3.81
CA ASP A 27 -14.73 38.77 3.98
C ASP A 27 -13.38 38.39 4.67
N LEU A 28 -13.31 37.25 5.36
CA LEU A 28 -12.08 36.66 5.93
C LEU A 28 -11.29 35.74 4.99
N LEU A 29 -11.85 35.35 3.83
CA LEU A 29 -11.19 34.49 2.85
C LEU A 29 -10.42 35.32 1.81
N PRO A 30 -9.07 35.37 1.85
CA PRO A 30 -8.30 36.18 0.90
C PRO A 30 -8.48 35.66 -0.53
N LEU A 31 -8.96 36.53 -1.43
CA LEU A 31 -9.18 36.21 -2.83
C LEU A 31 -7.88 35.73 -3.49
N PRO A 32 -7.87 34.57 -4.19
CA PRO A 32 -6.65 33.99 -4.73
C PRO A 32 -6.05 34.83 -5.87
N ASP A 33 -4.72 34.93 -5.89
CA ASP A 33 -3.94 35.71 -6.87
C ASP A 33 -4.42 35.48 -8.32
N VAL A 34 -4.56 36.57 -9.07
CA VAL A 34 -4.87 36.62 -10.51
C VAL A 34 -3.94 35.70 -11.33
N ARG A 35 -2.70 35.47 -10.87
CA ARG A 35 -1.76 34.49 -11.44
C ARG A 35 -2.30 33.05 -11.39
N PHE A 36 -2.89 32.64 -10.27
CA PHE A 36 -3.56 31.33 -10.12
C PHE A 36 -4.78 31.20 -11.05
N VAL A 37 -5.54 32.29 -11.22
CA VAL A 37 -6.70 32.33 -12.13
C VAL A 37 -6.25 32.15 -13.59
N ARG A 38 -5.16 32.81 -14.03
CA ARG A 38 -4.56 32.60 -15.36
C ARG A 38 -4.09 31.15 -15.56
N ALA A 39 -3.41 30.55 -14.57
CA ALA A 39 -2.95 29.16 -14.65
C ALA A 39 -4.11 28.15 -14.83
N ARG A 40 -5.21 28.32 -14.07
CA ARG A 40 -6.45 27.51 -14.24
C ARG A 40 -7.05 27.66 -15.66
N GLY A 41 -6.99 28.85 -16.24
CA GLY A 41 -7.48 29.11 -17.60
C GLY A 41 -6.76 28.31 -18.70
N VAL A 42 -5.43 28.17 -18.60
CA VAL A 42 -4.62 27.41 -19.58
C VAL A 42 -4.92 25.91 -19.51
N ARG A 43 -4.97 25.33 -18.29
CA ARG A 43 -5.28 23.90 -18.09
C ARG A 43 -6.65 23.52 -18.68
N ARG A 44 -7.67 24.37 -18.49
CA ARG A 44 -9.03 24.15 -18.99
C ARG A 44 -9.15 24.22 -20.52
N ARG A 45 -8.25 24.93 -21.22
CA ARG A 45 -8.17 24.91 -22.70
C ARG A 45 -7.59 23.58 -23.21
N ARG A 46 -6.48 23.10 -22.63
CA ARG A 46 -5.90 21.79 -22.99
C ARG A 46 -6.88 20.63 -22.78
N GLN A 47 -7.60 20.60 -21.65
CA GLN A 47 -8.58 19.54 -21.36
C GLN A 47 -9.77 19.53 -22.34
N ARG A 48 -10.21 20.69 -22.85
CA ARG A 48 -11.30 20.75 -23.86
C ARG A 48 -10.88 20.22 -25.23
N ALA A 49 -9.60 20.32 -25.62
CA ALA A 49 -9.10 19.71 -26.84
C ALA A 49 -9.12 18.17 -26.78
N LEU A 50 -8.83 17.59 -25.61
CA LEU A 50 -8.81 16.14 -25.39
C LEU A 50 -10.21 15.54 -25.15
N ALA A 51 -11.17 16.31 -24.64
CA ALA A 51 -12.53 15.81 -24.39
C ALA A 51 -13.34 15.52 -25.67
N LEU A 52 -12.99 16.17 -26.80
CA LEU A 52 -13.72 16.03 -28.06
C LEU A 52 -13.48 14.70 -28.79
N THR A 53 -12.43 13.95 -28.46
CA THR A 53 -12.13 12.64 -29.08
C THR A 53 -12.74 11.45 -28.33
N ALA A 54 -13.15 11.62 -27.07
CA ALA A 54 -13.58 10.53 -26.20
C ALA A 54 -15.08 10.15 -26.34
N ALA A 55 -15.90 10.96 -26.99
CA ALA A 55 -17.37 10.85 -26.97
C ALA A 55 -17.96 9.71 -27.81
N ALA A 56 -17.15 8.89 -28.49
CA ALA A 56 -17.60 7.94 -29.51
C ALA A 56 -17.80 6.48 -29.03
N ALA A 57 -17.41 6.13 -27.81
CA ALA A 57 -17.08 4.73 -27.46
C ALA A 57 -17.98 4.03 -26.41
N ALA A 58 -18.99 4.69 -25.83
CA ALA A 58 -19.71 4.18 -24.65
C ALA A 58 -21.21 3.92 -24.89
N ALA A 59 -21.58 2.76 -25.47
CA ALA A 59 -22.97 2.42 -25.78
C ALA A 59 -23.33 0.90 -25.77
N ALA A 60 -22.95 0.16 -24.72
CA ALA A 60 -23.42 -1.20 -24.39
C ALA A 60 -22.95 -1.60 -22.96
N VAL A 61 -23.58 -2.46 -22.15
CA VAL A 61 -24.91 -3.11 -22.09
C VAL A 61 -25.20 -3.43 -20.58
N VAL A 62 -26.42 -3.84 -20.19
CA VAL A 62 -26.89 -3.87 -18.77
C VAL A 62 -27.61 -5.20 -18.40
N ILE A 63 -27.79 -5.49 -17.09
CA ILE A 63 -28.64 -6.54 -16.44
C ILE A 63 -28.00 -7.95 -16.38
N GLY A 64 -28.11 -8.80 -15.34
CA GLY A 64 -28.80 -8.77 -14.01
C GLY A 64 -28.26 -9.91 -13.08
N ALA A 65 -28.45 -9.89 -11.75
CA ALA A 65 -29.59 -10.45 -10.95
C ALA A 65 -29.80 -12.00 -11.06
N VAL A 66 -30.14 -12.83 -10.05
CA VAL A 66 -30.32 -12.76 -8.56
C VAL A 66 -30.35 -14.22 -8.01
N GLY A 67 -30.07 -14.50 -6.72
CA GLY A 67 -30.24 -15.85 -6.11
C GLY A 67 -30.05 -15.93 -4.57
N TYR A 68 -30.67 -16.90 -3.88
CA TYR A 68 -30.84 -16.89 -2.39
C TYR A 68 -30.85 -18.29 -1.71
N GLY A 69 -30.40 -18.37 -0.44
CA GLY A 69 -30.75 -19.40 0.57
C GLY A 69 -29.98 -20.74 0.55
N GLN A 70 -30.03 -21.59 1.59
CA GLN A 70 -30.41 -21.42 3.01
C GLN A 70 -29.96 -22.64 3.87
N LEU A 71 -29.99 -22.54 5.22
CA LEU A 71 -29.87 -23.61 6.24
C LEU A 71 -28.48 -24.27 6.43
N GLY A 72 -28.13 -24.83 7.59
CA GLY A 72 -28.88 -25.00 8.86
C GLY A 72 -27.97 -25.35 10.07
N ARG A 73 -28.59 -25.66 11.23
CA ARG A 73 -27.93 -26.18 12.46
C ARG A 73 -27.96 -27.73 12.47
N ASP A 74 -27.54 -28.52 13.47
CA ASP A 74 -27.09 -28.37 14.88
C ASP A 74 -26.20 -29.60 15.23
N SER A 75 -25.35 -29.55 16.27
CA SER A 75 -25.00 -30.70 17.17
C SER A 75 -23.92 -30.33 18.21
N THR A 76 -23.94 -30.99 19.37
CA THR A 76 -23.17 -30.64 20.59
C THR A 76 -22.50 -31.85 21.27
N LEU A 77 -21.73 -31.57 22.34
CA LEU A 77 -21.20 -32.46 23.41
C LEU A 77 -19.83 -33.15 23.18
N PRO A 78 -19.10 -33.51 24.26
CA PRO A 78 -19.00 -32.91 25.61
C PRO A 78 -17.51 -32.63 26.00
N ALA A 79 -17.19 -32.44 27.29
CA ALA A 79 -15.83 -32.12 27.76
C ALA A 79 -15.47 -32.75 29.14
N THR A 80 -14.17 -32.76 29.46
CA THR A 80 -13.51 -33.13 30.75
C THR A 80 -13.57 -34.61 31.16
N PRO A 81 -12.72 -35.10 32.11
CA PRO A 81 -11.50 -34.54 32.73
C PRO A 81 -10.24 -35.27 32.14
N ALA A 82 -9.04 -35.46 32.74
CA ALA A 82 -8.51 -35.22 34.09
C ALA A 82 -6.96 -35.04 34.14
N THR A 83 -6.45 -34.77 35.35
CA THR A 83 -5.07 -34.46 35.76
C THR A 83 -4.15 -35.67 36.01
N GLN A 84 -2.83 -35.52 35.77
CA GLN A 84 -1.79 -35.97 36.72
C GLN A 84 -0.62 -34.98 36.77
N SER A 85 0.18 -35.01 37.85
CA SER A 85 1.14 -33.97 38.21
C SER A 85 2.47 -34.54 38.70
N THR A 86 3.59 -33.98 38.22
CA THR A 86 4.94 -34.25 38.71
C THR A 86 5.79 -32.98 38.66
N ALA A 87 6.56 -32.75 39.72
CA ALA A 87 7.41 -31.57 39.93
C ALA A 87 8.86 -31.81 39.42
N PRO A 88 9.74 -30.79 39.38
CA PRO A 88 10.80 -30.72 38.37
C PRO A 88 12.12 -31.43 38.74
N VAL A 89 12.88 -31.76 37.69
CA VAL A 89 14.32 -32.10 37.75
C VAL A 89 15.12 -30.96 37.10
N PRO A 90 16.14 -30.38 37.77
CA PRO A 90 16.97 -29.34 37.18
C PRO A 90 18.10 -29.93 36.32
N THR A 91 18.03 -29.73 35.01
CA THR A 91 19.07 -30.13 34.05
C THR A 91 19.55 -28.92 33.25
N ALA A 92 20.84 -28.87 32.94
CA ALA A 92 21.51 -27.68 32.41
C ALA A 92 20.98 -27.20 31.05
N ALA A 93 21.09 -25.89 30.81
CA ALA A 93 20.72 -25.27 29.54
C ALA A 93 21.70 -25.69 28.42
N PRO A 94 21.20 -26.23 27.28
CA PRO A 94 22.01 -26.42 26.10
C PRO A 94 22.25 -25.06 25.41
N THR A 95 23.51 -24.67 25.24
CA THR A 95 23.87 -23.52 24.39
C THR A 95 23.44 -23.80 22.96
N ALA A 96 22.40 -23.13 22.48
CA ALA A 96 21.96 -23.25 21.10
C ALA A 96 23.04 -22.72 20.15
N ALA A 97 23.52 -23.57 19.25
CA ALA A 97 24.40 -23.15 18.17
C ALA A 97 23.64 -22.21 17.19
N PRO A 98 24.29 -21.20 16.61
CA PRO A 98 23.64 -20.31 15.67
C PRO A 98 23.24 -21.07 14.40
N THR A 99 21.93 -21.26 14.19
CA THR A 99 21.39 -21.76 12.93
C THR A 99 21.53 -20.68 11.87
N ASN A 100 22.62 -20.76 11.08
CA ASN A 100 22.80 -19.97 9.86
C ASN A 100 21.76 -20.40 8.82
N SER A 101 20.56 -19.85 8.94
CA SER A 101 19.48 -19.98 7.95
C SER A 101 19.86 -19.15 6.73
N THR A 102 20.48 -19.78 5.72
CA THR A 102 20.84 -19.11 4.46
C THR A 102 19.55 -18.71 3.71
N SER A 103 19.09 -17.48 3.95
CA SER A 103 17.92 -16.91 3.29
C SER A 103 18.21 -16.69 1.82
N ASP A 104 17.50 -17.43 0.96
CA ASP A 104 17.45 -17.23 -0.48
C ASP A 104 17.14 -15.74 -0.80
N PRO A 105 18.11 -14.98 -1.37
CA PRO A 105 18.03 -13.53 -1.44
C PRO A 105 16.93 -13.02 -2.39
N ILE A 106 16.52 -13.87 -3.35
CA ILE A 106 15.48 -13.57 -4.34
C ILE A 106 14.15 -14.27 -4.03
N ALA A 107 13.93 -14.69 -2.78
CA ALA A 107 12.72 -15.43 -2.39
C ALA A 107 11.42 -14.59 -2.40
N GLU A 108 11.48 -13.27 -2.16
CA GLU A 108 10.30 -12.40 -2.21
C GLU A 108 9.86 -12.20 -3.68
N PRO A 109 8.60 -12.53 -4.05
CA PRO A 109 8.20 -12.69 -5.44
C PRO A 109 7.94 -11.36 -6.18
N ASP A 110 8.93 -10.93 -6.96
CA ASP A 110 8.76 -9.99 -8.07
C ASP A 110 9.76 -10.37 -9.20
N ALA A 111 9.36 -10.13 -10.44
CA ALA A 111 10.13 -10.35 -11.66
C ALA A 111 11.15 -9.24 -11.94
N LEU A 112 11.02 -8.07 -11.30
CA LEU A 112 12.02 -7.00 -11.30
C LEU A 112 12.66 -6.83 -9.91
N PRO A 113 13.87 -6.24 -9.80
CA PRO A 113 14.52 -5.97 -8.52
C PRO A 113 13.64 -5.18 -7.52
N LEU A 114 13.75 -5.55 -6.25
CA LEU A 114 13.10 -4.87 -5.12
C LEU A 114 14.00 -3.77 -4.55
N VAL A 115 13.46 -2.88 -3.71
CA VAL A 115 14.27 -1.81 -3.05
C VAL A 115 15.43 -2.40 -2.24
N THR A 116 15.27 -3.58 -1.65
CA THR A 116 16.36 -4.33 -0.98
C THR A 116 17.54 -4.61 -1.90
N ASP A 117 17.26 -4.89 -3.16
CA ASP A 117 18.23 -5.29 -4.16
C ASP A 117 18.93 -4.03 -4.70
N TRP A 118 18.15 -3.00 -5.06
CA TRP A 118 18.66 -1.67 -5.42
C TRP A 118 19.56 -1.07 -4.33
N THR A 119 19.14 -1.16 -3.07
CA THR A 119 19.90 -0.59 -1.94
C THR A 119 21.16 -1.39 -1.61
N SER A 120 21.12 -2.72 -1.67
CA SER A 120 22.29 -3.55 -1.39
C SER A 120 23.31 -3.55 -2.54
N SER A 121 22.88 -3.75 -3.80
CA SER A 121 23.77 -3.76 -4.96
C SER A 121 24.44 -2.41 -5.19
N LEU A 122 23.70 -1.29 -5.11
CA LEU A 122 24.25 0.05 -5.36
C LEU A 122 24.81 0.73 -4.09
N GLY A 123 24.78 0.06 -2.93
CA GLY A 123 25.30 0.60 -1.66
C GLY A 123 24.55 1.83 -1.15
N LEU A 124 23.25 1.95 -1.46
CA LEU A 124 22.46 3.14 -1.18
C LEU A 124 22.21 3.32 0.32
N THR A 125 22.47 4.51 0.82
CA THR A 125 22.19 4.88 2.22
C THR A 125 20.93 5.75 2.34
N GLY A 126 20.30 5.72 3.51
CA GLY A 126 19.10 6.49 3.80
C GLY A 126 17.81 5.89 3.23
N SER A 127 16.77 6.72 3.10
CA SER A 127 15.42 6.27 2.70
C SER A 127 15.29 6.24 1.18
N THR A 128 15.26 5.03 0.62
CA THR A 128 15.03 4.76 -0.81
C THR A 128 13.61 4.22 -1.01
N LEU A 129 12.95 4.62 -2.09
CA LEU A 129 11.59 4.21 -2.45
C LEU A 129 11.53 3.81 -3.92
N LEU A 130 10.87 2.69 -4.21
CA LEU A 130 10.46 2.30 -5.57
C LEU A 130 8.96 2.61 -5.73
N THR A 131 8.60 3.42 -6.71
CA THR A 131 7.20 3.81 -6.98
C THR A 131 6.75 3.28 -8.34
N PRO A 132 5.74 2.40 -8.40
CA PRO A 132 5.15 1.95 -9.66
C PRO A 132 4.57 3.10 -10.48
N VAL A 133 4.81 3.10 -11.78
CA VAL A 133 4.36 4.13 -12.73
C VAL A 133 3.12 3.63 -13.47
N LYS A 134 2.00 4.38 -13.40
CA LYS A 134 0.77 4.14 -14.18
C LYS A 134 0.06 5.48 -14.50
N PRO A 135 -0.38 5.73 -15.76
CA PRO A 135 -0.09 4.95 -16.97
C PRO A 135 1.42 4.86 -17.21
N PHE A 136 1.86 3.86 -17.97
CA PHE A 136 3.28 3.71 -18.24
C PHE A 136 3.82 4.87 -19.10
N GLU A 137 5.02 5.30 -18.79
CA GLU A 137 5.73 6.39 -19.46
C GLU A 137 6.77 5.80 -20.43
N ALA A 138 7.13 6.55 -21.48
CA ALA A 138 8.18 6.16 -22.42
C ALA A 138 9.50 5.86 -21.68
N VAL A 139 10.29 4.94 -22.24
CA VAL A 139 11.62 4.62 -21.71
C VAL A 139 12.65 5.46 -22.43
N GLU A 140 13.53 6.10 -21.67
CA GLU A 140 14.65 6.85 -22.23
C GLU A 140 15.55 5.92 -23.05
N CYS A 141 16.05 6.39 -24.20
CA CYS A 141 16.85 5.62 -25.14
C CYS A 141 16.19 4.38 -25.80
N LEU A 142 14.86 4.25 -25.82
CA LEU A 142 14.17 3.25 -26.66
C LEU A 142 13.30 3.93 -27.72
N ASP A 143 13.66 3.75 -29.00
CA ASP A 143 12.84 4.17 -30.15
C ASP A 143 11.73 3.15 -30.42
N VAL A 144 11.98 1.85 -30.17
CA VAL A 144 11.01 0.77 -30.33
C VAL A 144 10.89 -0.08 -29.07
N GLU A 145 9.85 0.18 -28.27
CA GLU A 145 9.49 -0.72 -27.16
C GLU A 145 9.22 -2.14 -27.68
N PRO A 146 9.91 -3.19 -27.20
CA PRO A 146 10.01 -4.46 -27.91
C PRO A 146 8.66 -5.19 -28.03
N ARG A 147 7.84 -5.13 -26.97
CA ARG A 147 6.46 -5.65 -26.86
C ARG A 147 5.70 -4.91 -25.74
N THR A 148 4.51 -5.39 -25.40
CA THR A 148 3.70 -4.92 -24.26
C THR A 148 4.52 -4.74 -22.98
N LYS A 149 4.66 -3.50 -22.56
CA LYS A 149 5.14 -3.12 -21.22
C LYS A 149 4.14 -3.58 -20.17
N VAL A 150 4.60 -4.35 -19.17
CA VAL A 150 3.74 -4.94 -18.12
C VAL A 150 4.02 -4.39 -16.74
N GLN A 151 5.18 -3.78 -16.53
CA GLN A 151 5.63 -3.28 -15.24
C GLN A 151 6.61 -2.14 -15.46
N GLN A 152 6.49 -1.06 -14.68
CA GLN A 152 7.43 0.06 -14.66
C GLN A 152 7.43 0.66 -13.26
N ALA A 153 8.59 1.03 -12.75
CA ALA A 153 8.73 1.72 -11.47
C ALA A 153 9.96 2.63 -11.47
N ILE A 154 9.87 3.75 -10.75
CA ILE A 154 10.95 4.72 -10.57
C ILE A 154 11.51 4.57 -9.16
N LEU A 155 12.84 4.52 -9.05
CA LEU A 155 13.58 4.57 -7.80
C LEU A 155 13.87 6.03 -7.43
N THR A 156 13.62 6.40 -6.18
CA THR A 156 13.90 7.74 -5.66
C THR A 156 14.53 7.62 -4.27
N GLN A 157 15.71 8.23 -4.09
CA GLN A 157 16.25 8.49 -2.76
C GLN A 157 15.61 9.77 -2.18
N ARG A 158 15.32 9.76 -0.88
CA ARG A 158 14.87 10.96 -0.13
C ARG A 158 16.05 11.81 0.37
N THR A 159 17.24 11.21 0.49
CA THR A 159 18.42 11.80 1.17
C THR A 159 19.70 11.66 0.35
N GLY A 160 19.57 11.51 -0.96
CA GLY A 160 20.66 11.42 -1.93
C GLY A 160 20.13 11.76 -3.33
N SER A 161 21.03 12.02 -4.27
CA SER A 161 20.73 12.45 -5.63
C SER A 161 20.59 11.30 -6.63
N LEU A 162 21.06 10.09 -6.28
CA LEU A 162 20.86 8.92 -7.12
C LEU A 162 19.36 8.61 -7.26
N SER A 163 18.95 8.45 -8.50
CA SER A 163 17.63 7.95 -8.87
C SER A 163 17.77 6.86 -9.93
N GLY A 164 16.65 6.28 -10.36
CA GLY A 164 16.69 5.23 -11.35
C GLY A 164 15.32 4.78 -11.79
N GLY A 165 15.30 3.79 -12.67
CA GLY A 165 14.08 3.20 -13.19
C GLY A 165 14.25 1.72 -13.46
N GLN A 166 13.14 0.99 -13.47
CA GLN A 166 13.06 -0.35 -14.02
C GLN A 166 11.77 -0.53 -14.79
N VAL A 167 11.86 -1.26 -15.91
CA VAL A 167 10.75 -1.53 -16.81
C VAL A 167 10.84 -2.97 -17.30
N ARG A 168 9.69 -3.64 -17.46
CA ARG A 168 9.58 -4.99 -18.00
C ARG A 168 8.59 -5.04 -19.15
N PHE A 169 9.01 -5.69 -20.23
CA PHE A 169 8.22 -5.98 -21.42
C PHE A 169 7.97 -7.49 -21.48
N SER A 170 6.71 -7.91 -21.64
CA SER A 170 6.37 -9.33 -21.83
C SER A 170 6.31 -9.67 -23.32
N LEU A 171 6.96 -10.76 -23.72
CA LEU A 171 7.10 -11.16 -25.12
C LEU A 171 6.05 -12.19 -25.55
N ASP A 172 5.59 -12.07 -26.80
CA ASP A 172 4.67 -13.01 -27.44
C ASP A 172 5.27 -14.42 -27.58
N ALA A 173 4.40 -15.43 -27.70
CA ALA A 173 4.84 -16.81 -27.84
C ALA A 173 5.62 -17.00 -29.16
N GLY A 174 6.88 -17.43 -29.07
CA GLY A 174 7.76 -17.59 -30.22
C GLY A 174 8.59 -16.36 -30.59
N THR A 175 8.46 -15.23 -29.87
CA THR A 175 9.48 -14.17 -29.91
C THR A 175 10.67 -14.61 -29.06
N ASP A 176 11.89 -14.58 -29.62
CA ASP A 176 13.11 -14.88 -28.88
C ASP A 176 13.50 -13.71 -27.95
N ALA A 177 13.84 -14.03 -26.70
CA ALA A 177 14.12 -13.04 -25.67
C ALA A 177 15.52 -12.43 -25.79
N GLY A 178 16.51 -13.21 -26.27
CA GLY A 178 17.85 -12.71 -26.55
C GLY A 178 17.82 -11.67 -27.68
N THR A 179 17.22 -12.03 -28.82
CA THR A 179 17.04 -11.15 -29.99
C THR A 179 16.29 -9.86 -29.63
N ALA A 180 15.24 -9.95 -28.80
CA ALA A 180 14.51 -8.77 -28.34
C ALA A 180 15.36 -7.88 -27.41
N ALA A 181 16.20 -8.47 -26.54
CA ALA A 181 17.14 -7.73 -25.71
C ALA A 181 18.28 -7.10 -26.53
N SER A 182 18.79 -7.77 -27.56
CA SER A 182 19.77 -7.20 -28.49
C SER A 182 19.21 -5.99 -29.25
N GLY A 183 17.92 -5.99 -29.62
CA GLY A 183 17.26 -4.81 -30.18
C GLY A 183 17.27 -3.63 -29.20
N VAL A 184 16.80 -3.86 -27.98
CA VAL A 184 16.80 -2.88 -26.87
C VAL A 184 18.22 -2.39 -26.52
N ALA A 185 19.22 -3.25 -26.63
CA ALA A 185 20.63 -2.92 -26.42
C ALA A 185 21.18 -2.00 -27.53
N ASN A 186 20.76 -2.20 -28.79
CA ASN A 186 21.16 -1.34 -29.92
C ASN A 186 20.48 0.04 -29.86
N ASP A 187 19.18 0.09 -29.56
CA ASP A 187 18.46 1.35 -29.31
C ASP A 187 19.19 2.21 -28.25
N ILE A 188 19.69 1.55 -27.20
CA ILE A 188 20.46 2.21 -26.13
C ILE A 188 21.89 2.60 -26.58
N SER A 189 22.61 1.78 -27.36
CA SER A 189 23.95 2.15 -27.83
C SER A 189 23.97 3.34 -28.78
N ASP A 190 22.94 3.45 -29.61
CA ASP A 190 22.85 4.48 -30.66
C ASP A 190 22.18 5.78 -30.14
N CYS A 191 21.72 5.77 -28.89
CA CYS A 191 20.94 6.82 -28.26
C CYS A 191 21.68 8.17 -28.16
N THR A 192 21.13 9.20 -28.84
CA THR A 192 21.67 10.57 -28.84
C THR A 192 20.56 11.58 -28.53
N LEU A 193 20.29 11.83 -27.23
CA LEU A 193 19.16 12.67 -26.79
C LEU A 193 19.43 14.18 -26.85
N ALA A 194 20.67 14.59 -26.60
CA ALA A 194 21.08 15.99 -26.51
C ALA A 194 22.58 16.15 -26.83
N PRO A 195 23.05 17.36 -27.22
CA PRO A 195 24.48 17.63 -27.33
C PRO A 195 25.19 17.38 -25.99
N GLY A 196 26.19 16.50 -25.97
CA GLY A 196 26.87 16.08 -24.74
C GLY A 196 26.25 14.86 -24.06
N PHE A 197 25.17 14.28 -24.61
CA PHE A 197 24.75 12.92 -24.27
C PHE A 197 25.60 11.92 -25.06
N HIS A 198 26.17 10.91 -24.37
CA HIS A 198 26.96 9.84 -24.98
C HIS A 198 26.76 8.54 -24.20
N VAL A 199 26.59 7.42 -24.91
CA VAL A 199 26.47 6.08 -24.32
C VAL A 199 27.72 5.27 -24.65
N ASP A 200 28.38 4.78 -23.60
CA ASP A 200 29.56 3.93 -23.68
C ASP A 200 29.13 2.48 -23.39
N ALA A 201 29.02 1.67 -24.46
CA ALA A 201 28.82 0.23 -24.35
C ALA A 201 30.08 -0.41 -23.75
N LEU A 202 29.96 -0.96 -22.53
CA LEU A 202 31.13 -1.37 -21.75
C LEU A 202 31.41 -2.87 -21.83
N THR A 203 30.42 -3.74 -21.61
CA THR A 203 30.62 -5.19 -21.56
C THR A 203 29.29 -5.94 -21.72
N GLU A 204 29.30 -7.04 -22.49
CA GLU A 204 28.29 -8.11 -22.36
C GLU A 204 28.65 -8.98 -21.15
N THR A 205 27.80 -8.97 -20.13
CA THR A 205 27.98 -9.77 -18.90
C THR A 205 27.11 -11.03 -18.96
N ALA A 206 27.33 -11.98 -18.05
CA ALA A 206 26.46 -13.15 -17.93
C ALA A 206 25.00 -12.78 -17.60
N ALA A 207 24.77 -11.62 -16.98
CA ALA A 207 23.44 -11.10 -16.65
C ALA A 207 22.74 -10.41 -17.85
N GLY A 208 23.51 -9.83 -18.77
CA GLY A 208 23.02 -9.02 -19.88
C GLY A 208 23.99 -7.91 -20.30
N SER A 209 23.53 -6.96 -21.11
CA SER A 209 24.34 -5.88 -21.68
C SER A 209 24.40 -4.68 -20.71
N LEU A 210 25.61 -4.15 -20.45
CA LEU A 210 25.84 -2.99 -19.59
C LEU A 210 26.41 -1.79 -20.37
N PHE A 211 25.83 -0.62 -20.10
CA PHE A 211 26.19 0.66 -20.68
C PHE A 211 26.40 1.68 -19.57
N ALA A 212 27.46 2.48 -19.65
CA ALA A 212 27.50 3.76 -18.96
C ALA A 212 26.99 4.85 -19.91
N TYR A 213 26.51 5.96 -19.38
CA TYR A 213 26.27 7.16 -20.18
C TYR A 213 26.71 8.42 -19.45
N THR A 214 27.00 9.46 -20.22
CA THR A 214 27.20 10.83 -19.74
C THR A 214 26.18 11.75 -20.40
N ALA A 215 25.77 12.82 -19.72
CA ALA A 215 24.74 13.76 -20.15
C ALA A 215 25.21 15.22 -20.03
N GLY A 216 26.51 15.46 -20.18
CA GLY A 216 27.15 16.75 -19.97
C GLY A 216 26.89 17.30 -18.56
N ASP A 217 26.41 18.54 -18.48
CA ASP A 217 26.08 19.22 -17.22
C ASP A 217 24.83 18.64 -16.51
N ALA A 218 24.10 17.70 -17.13
CA ALA A 218 22.97 16.99 -16.52
C ALA A 218 23.40 15.69 -15.79
N GLY A 219 24.70 15.42 -15.69
CA GLY A 219 25.28 14.31 -14.94
C GLY A 219 25.61 13.10 -15.81
N SER A 220 25.40 11.90 -15.26
CA SER A 220 25.75 10.63 -15.90
C SER A 220 24.91 9.48 -15.32
N GLY A 221 25.17 8.24 -15.76
CA GLY A 221 24.48 7.09 -15.22
C GLY A 221 24.81 5.79 -15.93
N TRP A 222 23.89 4.83 -15.82
CA TRP A 222 24.03 3.48 -16.37
C TRP A 222 22.71 2.96 -16.92
N PHE A 223 22.79 2.13 -17.96
CA PHE A 223 21.71 1.23 -18.37
C PHE A 223 22.17 -0.22 -18.24
N ALA A 224 21.24 -1.10 -17.86
CA ALA A 224 21.41 -2.55 -17.93
C ALA A 224 20.22 -3.18 -18.65
N VAL A 225 20.50 -3.96 -19.70
CA VAL A 225 19.49 -4.70 -20.47
C VAL A 225 19.64 -6.18 -20.14
N VAL A 226 18.60 -6.75 -19.54
CA VAL A 226 18.57 -8.16 -19.11
C VAL A 226 17.33 -8.85 -19.67
N HIS A 227 17.38 -10.17 -19.84
CA HIS A 227 16.23 -10.93 -20.31
C HIS A 227 15.97 -12.20 -19.50
N GLY A 228 14.70 -12.57 -19.44
CA GLY A 228 14.25 -13.86 -18.94
C GLY A 228 13.97 -14.82 -20.09
N LYS A 229 12.98 -15.70 -19.87
CA LYS A 229 12.51 -16.65 -20.87
C LYS A 229 11.54 -16.04 -21.90
N ARG A 230 10.72 -15.08 -21.48
CA ARG A 230 9.77 -14.33 -22.33
C ARG A 230 9.59 -12.88 -21.87
N ASP A 231 10.63 -12.29 -21.31
CA ASP A 231 10.61 -10.93 -20.80
C ASP A 231 11.95 -10.27 -21.14
N VAL A 232 11.91 -8.99 -21.48
CA VAL A 232 13.09 -8.11 -21.46
C VAL A 232 12.85 -7.09 -20.35
N ALA A 233 13.89 -6.76 -19.58
CA ALA A 233 13.87 -5.64 -18.67
C ALA A 233 15.02 -4.68 -18.94
N VAL A 234 14.75 -3.40 -18.76
CA VAL A 234 15.77 -2.34 -18.72
C VAL A 234 15.80 -1.79 -17.31
N LEU A 235 16.99 -1.68 -16.74
CA LEU A 235 17.26 -0.92 -15.53
C LEU A 235 18.03 0.34 -15.92
N GLN A 236 17.73 1.46 -15.27
CA GLN A 236 18.42 2.73 -15.45
C GLN A 236 18.88 3.24 -14.08
N VAL A 237 20.12 3.70 -13.99
CA VAL A 237 20.68 4.43 -12.85
C VAL A 237 20.98 5.85 -13.33
N VAL A 238 20.56 6.87 -12.56
CA VAL A 238 20.76 8.29 -12.88
C VAL A 238 21.50 8.96 -11.74
N ASP A 239 22.61 9.62 -12.07
CA ASP A 239 23.52 10.31 -11.15
C ASP A 239 23.70 11.77 -11.62
N PRO A 240 22.77 12.67 -11.25
CA PRO A 240 22.70 14.02 -11.82
C PRO A 240 23.80 14.96 -11.31
N ASP A 241 24.43 14.65 -10.16
CA ASP A 241 25.42 15.51 -9.51
C ASP A 241 26.84 15.31 -10.08
N HIS A 242 27.07 14.23 -10.84
CA HIS A 242 28.41 13.83 -11.28
C HIS A 242 28.47 13.58 -12.79
N ALA A 243 29.42 14.23 -13.47
CA ALA A 243 29.69 14.00 -14.91
C ALA A 243 30.27 12.59 -15.22
N LYS A 244 30.65 11.84 -14.18
CA LYS A 244 30.90 10.39 -14.22
C LYS A 244 30.40 9.78 -12.91
N SER A 245 29.53 8.77 -12.99
CA SER A 245 28.78 8.32 -11.84
C SER A 245 29.66 7.73 -10.73
N VAL A 246 29.25 7.95 -9.48
CA VAL A 246 29.83 7.31 -8.29
C VAL A 246 29.44 5.84 -8.17
N VAL A 247 28.41 5.40 -8.88
CA VAL A 247 28.04 3.98 -9.00
C VAL A 247 28.99 3.29 -9.97
N THR A 248 29.59 2.18 -9.54
CA THR A 248 30.52 1.39 -10.37
C THR A 248 29.80 0.35 -11.22
N GLY A 249 30.38 -0.03 -12.36
CA GLY A 249 29.80 -1.05 -13.24
C GLY A 249 29.57 -2.40 -12.54
N GLN A 250 30.42 -2.78 -11.58
CA GLN A 250 30.25 -4.00 -10.78
C GLN A 250 28.99 -3.97 -9.90
N GLN A 251 28.59 -2.79 -9.41
CA GLN A 251 27.35 -2.62 -8.63
C GLN A 251 26.11 -2.75 -9.52
N VAL A 252 26.19 -2.23 -10.75
CA VAL A 252 25.12 -2.38 -11.75
C VAL A 252 25.05 -3.82 -12.27
N GLU A 253 26.18 -4.49 -12.47
CA GLU A 253 26.25 -5.92 -12.82
C GLU A 253 25.61 -6.80 -11.73
N ALA A 254 25.86 -6.51 -10.45
CA ALA A 254 25.22 -7.21 -9.33
C ALA A 254 23.68 -7.02 -9.35
N LEU A 255 23.20 -5.80 -9.61
CA LEU A 255 21.77 -5.51 -9.73
C LEU A 255 21.14 -6.18 -10.96
N ALA A 256 21.83 -6.17 -12.10
CA ALA A 256 21.44 -6.84 -13.34
C ALA A 256 21.37 -8.36 -13.16
N THR A 257 22.29 -8.95 -12.41
CA THR A 257 22.28 -10.37 -12.05
C THR A 257 21.01 -10.73 -11.28
N ILE A 258 20.68 -9.98 -10.22
CA ILE A 258 19.44 -10.17 -9.46
C ILE A 258 18.21 -10.01 -10.36
N ALA A 259 18.22 -9.05 -11.30
CA ALA A 259 17.13 -8.87 -12.26
C ALA A 259 16.97 -10.08 -13.21
N GLN A 260 18.06 -10.64 -13.73
CA GLN A 260 18.03 -11.82 -14.60
C GLN A 260 17.53 -13.08 -13.85
N GLU A 261 17.99 -13.28 -12.61
CA GLU A 261 17.49 -14.37 -11.75
C GLU A 261 15.99 -14.22 -11.44
N ARG A 262 15.54 -13.00 -11.12
CA ARG A 262 14.12 -12.68 -10.89
C ARG A 262 13.26 -12.86 -12.13
N LEU A 263 13.71 -12.41 -13.31
CA LEU A 263 13.02 -12.67 -14.58
C LEU A 263 12.94 -14.17 -14.88
N THR A 264 13.99 -14.94 -14.58
CA THR A 264 14.00 -16.39 -14.76
C THR A 264 12.98 -17.07 -13.84
N ARG A 265 12.88 -16.63 -12.58
CA ARG A 265 12.06 -17.25 -11.53
C ARG A 265 10.59 -16.81 -11.52
N TYR A 266 10.31 -15.54 -11.82
CA TYR A 266 8.99 -14.91 -11.69
C TYR A 266 8.50 -14.25 -12.99
N GLY A 267 9.32 -14.20 -14.04
CA GLY A 267 8.93 -13.70 -15.37
C GLY A 267 7.92 -14.60 -16.10
N THR A 268 7.42 -14.08 -17.21
CA THR A 268 6.33 -14.61 -18.03
C THR A 268 6.64 -16.01 -18.56
N GLY A 269 5.82 -17.00 -18.17
CA GLY A 269 5.90 -18.37 -18.68
C GLY A 269 6.88 -19.27 -17.93
N THR A 270 7.30 -18.87 -16.73
CA THR A 270 7.87 -19.76 -15.71
C THR A 270 6.73 -20.41 -14.91
N ALA A 271 6.91 -21.65 -14.43
CA ALA A 271 5.82 -22.45 -13.83
C ALA A 271 5.25 -21.92 -12.50
N GLY A 272 5.80 -20.82 -11.95
CA GLY A 272 5.24 -20.06 -10.83
C GLY A 272 4.66 -18.69 -11.20
N SER A 273 4.72 -18.26 -12.48
CA SER A 273 4.34 -16.92 -12.93
C SER A 273 2.82 -16.74 -13.10
N GLY A 274 2.06 -17.10 -12.07
CA GLY A 274 0.60 -16.95 -12.02
C GLY A 274 0.18 -15.48 -11.94
N SER A 275 0.23 -14.78 -13.08
CA SER A 275 -0.32 -13.42 -13.20
C SER A 275 -1.81 -13.45 -12.81
N PRO A 276 -2.27 -12.61 -11.85
CA PRO A 276 -3.59 -12.74 -11.25
C PRO A 276 -4.70 -12.27 -12.21
N SER A 277 -5.14 -13.19 -13.08
CA SER A 277 -6.34 -12.99 -13.89
C SER A 277 -7.58 -12.90 -12.99
N ALA A 278 -8.43 -11.91 -13.24
CA ALA A 278 -9.38 -11.34 -12.29
C ALA A 278 -10.66 -12.18 -12.05
N THR A 279 -10.53 -13.50 -11.83
CA THR A 279 -11.68 -14.37 -11.51
C THR A 279 -11.33 -15.58 -10.62
N SER A 280 -10.12 -15.67 -10.08
CA SER A 280 -9.77 -16.73 -9.13
C SER A 280 -10.19 -16.37 -7.70
N THR A 281 -11.22 -17.03 -7.19
CA THR A 281 -11.64 -16.96 -5.77
C THR A 281 -10.75 -17.80 -4.84
N THR A 282 -9.59 -18.28 -5.32
CA THR A 282 -8.59 -18.98 -4.51
C THR A 282 -7.74 -17.97 -3.73
N PRO A 283 -7.67 -18.01 -2.39
CA PRO A 283 -6.89 -17.04 -1.62
C PRO A 283 -5.40 -17.09 -1.97
N GLN A 284 -4.87 -16.00 -2.54
CA GLN A 284 -3.44 -15.85 -2.79
C GLN A 284 -2.69 -15.73 -1.46
N ILE A 285 -2.07 -16.83 -1.03
CA ILE A 285 -1.32 -16.91 0.23
C ILE A 285 -0.02 -16.11 0.07
N GLY A 286 -0.02 -14.87 0.56
CA GLY A 286 1.18 -14.05 0.67
C GLY A 286 2.22 -14.71 1.59
N PRO A 287 3.53 -14.52 1.33
CA PRO A 287 4.57 -15.03 2.20
C PRO A 287 4.51 -14.33 3.57
N THR A 288 4.57 -15.13 4.64
CA THR A 288 4.68 -14.63 6.02
C THR A 288 5.92 -13.73 6.11
N GLY A 289 5.75 -12.47 6.53
CA GLY A 289 6.85 -11.53 6.71
C GLY A 289 7.23 -10.66 5.49
N SER A 290 6.45 -10.66 4.40
CA SER A 290 6.64 -9.69 3.30
C SER A 290 6.68 -8.25 3.81
N THR A 291 7.59 -7.45 3.25
CA THR A 291 7.81 -6.05 3.65
C THR A 291 7.05 -5.05 2.78
N TRP A 292 6.44 -5.50 1.68
CA TRP A 292 5.77 -4.65 0.67
C TRP A 292 4.25 -4.83 0.65
N ALA A 293 3.50 -3.74 0.60
CA ALA A 293 2.04 -3.75 0.77
C ALA A 293 1.28 -4.21 -0.49
N LEU A 294 1.01 -5.51 -0.58
CA LEU A 294 0.26 -6.15 -1.66
C LEU A 294 -1.14 -5.55 -1.80
N SER A 295 -1.62 -5.40 -3.03
CA SER A 295 -3.03 -5.09 -3.29
C SER A 295 -3.81 -6.39 -3.46
N GLN A 296 -4.92 -6.50 -2.74
CA GLN A 296 -5.83 -7.64 -2.80
C GLN A 296 -7.25 -7.06 -2.88
N ASP A 297 -8.10 -7.64 -3.74
CA ASP A 297 -9.51 -7.25 -3.72
C ASP A 297 -10.20 -7.82 -2.47
N MET A 298 -10.96 -6.98 -1.78
CA MET A 298 -11.48 -7.23 -0.43
C MET A 298 -12.81 -6.50 -0.21
N PRO A 299 -13.78 -7.12 0.48
CA PRO A 299 -15.05 -6.49 0.81
C PRO A 299 -14.88 -5.35 1.83
N VAL A 300 -14.81 -4.11 1.33
CA VAL A 300 -14.81 -2.90 2.17
C VAL A 300 -16.24 -2.54 2.56
N ALA A 301 -16.51 -2.45 3.86
CA ALA A 301 -17.81 -2.05 4.42
C ALA A 301 -17.78 -0.60 4.93
N GLY A 302 -18.82 0.17 4.67
CA GLY A 302 -18.95 1.55 5.16
C GLY A 302 -20.04 2.34 4.43
N PRO A 303 -20.25 3.62 4.82
CA PRO A 303 -21.07 4.57 4.07
C PRO A 303 -20.57 4.68 2.62
N GLN A 304 -21.49 4.69 1.66
CA GLN A 304 -21.12 4.79 0.25
C GLN A 304 -20.98 6.25 -0.19
N PRO A 305 -19.97 6.60 -1.01
CA PRO A 305 -18.93 5.73 -1.56
C PRO A 305 -17.82 5.38 -0.54
N VAL A 306 -17.44 4.10 -0.47
CA VAL A 306 -16.30 3.64 0.36
C VAL A 306 -14.93 3.90 -0.30
N PRO A 307 -13.81 3.93 0.47
CA PRO A 307 -12.46 3.86 -0.07
C PRO A 307 -12.21 2.54 -0.81
N GLU A 308 -11.29 2.55 -1.79
CA GLU A 308 -11.01 1.39 -2.64
C GLU A 308 -10.17 0.31 -1.91
N SER A 309 -10.39 -0.97 -2.23
CA SER A 309 -9.69 -2.10 -1.59
C SER A 309 -8.15 -2.05 -1.63
N PRO A 310 -7.46 -1.44 -2.64
CA PRO A 310 -6.00 -1.29 -2.63
C PRO A 310 -5.44 -0.41 -1.50
N LEU A 311 -6.25 0.42 -0.84
CA LEU A 311 -5.82 1.25 0.30
C LEU A 311 -5.69 0.46 1.62
N PHE A 312 -6.17 -0.78 1.64
CA PHE A 312 -6.11 -1.66 2.79
C PHE A 312 -4.93 -2.63 2.68
N VAL A 313 -4.36 -3.03 3.82
CA VAL A 313 -3.34 -4.07 3.89
C VAL A 313 -4.00 -5.39 3.53
N ALA A 314 -3.55 -6.01 2.43
CA ALA A 314 -4.10 -7.27 1.92
C ALA A 314 -4.25 -8.30 3.04
N ALA A 315 -5.43 -8.89 3.16
CA ALA A 315 -5.75 -9.81 4.25
C ALA A 315 -4.76 -11.00 4.31
N SER A 316 -4.19 -11.42 3.19
CA SER A 316 -3.14 -12.45 3.16
C SER A 316 -1.86 -12.07 3.93
N GLN A 317 -1.55 -10.77 4.09
CA GLN A 317 -0.39 -10.26 4.82
C GLN A 317 -0.60 -10.15 6.34
N TRP A 318 -1.82 -10.41 6.82
CA TRP A 318 -2.08 -10.58 8.26
C TRP A 318 -1.61 -11.95 8.79
N ARG A 319 -1.24 -12.87 7.89
CA ARG A 319 -0.69 -14.18 8.24
C ARG A 319 0.65 -14.04 8.97
N SER A 320 0.75 -14.60 10.17
CA SER A 320 2.01 -14.71 10.92
C SER A 320 1.94 -15.75 12.04
N PRO A 321 3.07 -16.15 12.65
CA PRO A 321 3.09 -17.09 13.78
C PRO A 321 2.38 -16.53 15.03
N ALA A 322 2.51 -15.22 15.26
CA ALA A 322 1.96 -14.55 16.43
C ALA A 322 0.47 -14.21 16.30
N LEU A 323 0.00 -13.89 15.08
CA LEU A 323 -1.35 -13.38 14.83
C LEU A 323 -2.31 -14.49 14.42
N SER A 324 -2.03 -15.23 13.34
CA SER A 324 -2.84 -16.38 12.91
C SER A 324 -2.26 -17.74 13.34
N GLY A 325 -0.99 -17.77 13.73
CA GLY A 325 -0.17 -18.99 13.81
C GLY A 325 -0.03 -19.68 12.47
N ASP A 326 0.38 -18.90 11.47
CA ASP A 326 0.63 -19.26 10.07
C ASP A 326 -0.53 -19.92 9.31
N VAL A 327 -1.71 -19.96 9.91
CA VAL A 327 -2.97 -20.23 9.20
C VAL A 327 -3.23 -19.09 8.21
N ALA A 328 -3.62 -19.42 6.98
CA ALA A 328 -3.96 -18.43 5.96
C ALA A 328 -5.08 -17.49 6.43
N THR A 329 -4.97 -16.20 6.12
CA THR A 329 -5.90 -15.16 6.53
C THR A 329 -6.73 -14.66 5.34
N THR A 330 -8.01 -14.35 5.60
CA THR A 330 -8.98 -13.93 4.58
C THR A 330 -9.73 -12.67 5.01
N ALA A 331 -10.12 -11.84 4.05
CA ALA A 331 -11.01 -10.72 4.30
C ALA A 331 -12.44 -11.25 4.48
N GLY A 332 -12.99 -11.07 5.68
CA GLY A 332 -14.42 -11.23 5.92
C GLY A 332 -15.15 -9.90 5.68
N PRO A 333 -16.49 -9.92 5.51
CA PRO A 333 -17.28 -8.70 5.55
C PRO A 333 -17.03 -7.94 6.86
N GLY A 334 -16.98 -6.61 6.78
CA GLY A 334 -17.08 -5.74 7.95
C GLY A 334 -18.42 -5.96 8.64
N ALA A 335 -18.37 -6.49 9.86
CA ALA A 335 -19.50 -6.58 10.79
C ALA A 335 -19.62 -5.24 11.55
N LEU A 336 -20.79 -4.74 11.94
CA LEU A 336 -22.19 -5.18 11.73
C LEU A 336 -23.08 -3.91 11.82
N GLU A 337 -24.28 -3.96 11.25
CA GLU A 337 -25.40 -3.02 11.55
C GLU A 337 -25.07 -1.51 11.56
N GLY A 338 -24.23 -1.05 10.61
CA GLY A 338 -24.13 0.38 10.26
C GLY A 338 -23.11 1.22 11.03
N SER A 339 -22.30 0.64 11.91
CA SER A 339 -21.14 1.33 12.52
C SER A 339 -19.85 1.10 11.74
N THR A 340 -18.92 2.07 11.78
CA THR A 340 -17.51 1.90 11.34
C THR A 340 -16.53 1.87 12.53
N ALA A 341 -17.04 1.61 13.74
CA ALA A 341 -16.21 1.37 14.92
C ALA A 341 -15.36 0.12 14.73
N ILE A 342 -14.08 0.19 15.09
CA ILE A 342 -13.15 -0.95 15.07
C ILE A 342 -12.29 -1.08 16.32
N ALA A 343 -12.31 -0.09 17.22
CA ALA A 343 -11.60 -0.12 18.50
C ALA A 343 -12.53 0.30 19.65
N SER A 344 -12.18 -0.11 20.87
CA SER A 344 -12.73 0.48 22.08
C SER A 344 -12.54 2.01 22.13
N CYS A 345 -13.47 2.70 22.79
CA CYS A 345 -13.50 4.16 23.02
C CYS A 345 -13.86 5.08 21.83
N GLU A 346 -14.07 4.57 20.61
CA GLU A 346 -14.33 5.42 19.44
C GLU A 346 -15.66 6.19 19.49
N THR A 347 -15.61 7.50 19.24
CA THR A 347 -16.80 8.37 19.27
C THR A 347 -17.66 8.19 18.01
N THR A 348 -18.95 8.54 18.10
CA THR A 348 -19.86 8.55 16.93
C THR A 348 -19.34 9.45 15.81
N GLU A 349 -18.61 10.51 16.14
CA GLU A 349 -18.01 11.46 15.20
C GLU A 349 -16.88 10.82 14.37
N GLN A 350 -16.06 9.95 14.98
CA GLN A 350 -15.06 9.15 14.27
C GLN A 350 -15.71 8.11 13.36
N GLN A 351 -16.77 7.46 13.86
CA GLN A 351 -17.55 6.47 13.12
C GLN A 351 -18.29 7.08 11.92
N ALA A 352 -18.68 8.35 12.02
CA ALA A 352 -19.32 9.13 10.96
C ALA A 352 -18.34 9.59 9.86
N GLY A 353 -17.02 9.45 10.05
CA GLY A 353 -16.01 9.75 9.02
C GLY A 353 -15.91 11.22 8.63
N ILE A 354 -16.13 12.15 9.58
CA ILE A 354 -16.23 13.60 9.32
C ILE A 354 -15.12 14.10 8.38
N GLY A 355 -15.51 14.51 7.17
CA GLY A 355 -14.64 15.13 6.16
C GLY A 355 -14.10 14.20 5.07
N GLY A 356 -14.52 12.93 4.97
CA GLY A 356 -13.99 12.04 3.92
C GLY A 356 -14.77 10.75 3.68
N ARG A 357 -14.29 9.92 2.74
CA ARG A 357 -14.73 8.53 2.60
C ARG A 357 -14.20 7.70 3.77
N VAL A 358 -15.01 6.76 4.27
CA VAL A 358 -14.60 5.83 5.34
C VAL A 358 -15.02 4.40 5.02
N GLY A 359 -14.13 3.44 5.26
CA GLY A 359 -14.40 2.03 5.03
C GLY A 359 -13.58 1.12 5.94
N VAL A 360 -14.11 -0.07 6.20
CA VAL A 360 -13.58 -1.08 7.11
C VAL A 360 -13.44 -2.43 6.41
N VAL A 361 -12.31 -3.10 6.63
CA VAL A 361 -12.09 -4.51 6.29
C VAL A 361 -11.83 -5.29 7.59
N SER A 362 -12.52 -6.42 7.76
CA SER A 362 -12.31 -7.35 8.88
C SER A 362 -11.52 -8.56 8.42
N VAL A 363 -10.51 -8.98 9.17
CA VAL A 363 -9.64 -10.11 8.79
C VAL A 363 -9.85 -11.32 9.70
N ARG A 364 -9.99 -12.50 9.09
CA ARG A 364 -10.19 -13.79 9.73
C ARG A 364 -8.97 -14.69 9.51
N ALA A 365 -8.64 -15.52 10.50
CA ALA A 365 -7.67 -16.60 10.36
C ALA A 365 -8.37 -17.94 10.07
N GLY A 366 -8.01 -18.60 8.99
CA GLY A 366 -8.67 -19.82 8.52
C GLY A 366 -10.06 -19.56 7.92
N THR A 367 -10.91 -20.59 7.91
CA THR A 367 -12.21 -20.60 7.22
C THR A 367 -13.43 -20.34 8.11
N SER A 368 -13.26 -20.22 9.43
CA SER A 368 -14.40 -19.98 10.33
C SER A 368 -14.94 -18.56 10.19
N ALA A 369 -16.27 -18.41 10.26
CA ALA A 369 -16.93 -17.11 10.27
C ALA A 369 -16.65 -16.29 11.54
N THR A 370 -16.20 -16.93 12.63
CA THR A 370 -15.96 -16.31 13.95
C THR A 370 -14.48 -16.11 14.29
N SER A 371 -13.55 -16.57 13.45
CA SER A 371 -12.11 -16.51 13.72
C SER A 371 -11.48 -15.17 13.30
N TYR A 372 -12.16 -14.05 13.56
CA TYR A 372 -11.58 -12.73 13.41
C TYR A 372 -10.31 -12.58 14.26
N VAL A 373 -9.34 -11.86 13.70
CA VAL A 373 -8.07 -11.53 14.35
C VAL A 373 -7.82 -10.03 14.44
N GLY A 374 -8.50 -9.25 13.60
CA GLY A 374 -8.45 -7.79 13.66
C GLY A 374 -9.19 -7.13 12.51
N HIS A 375 -9.06 -5.80 12.47
CA HIS A 375 -9.79 -4.90 11.59
C HIS A 375 -8.86 -3.79 11.11
N GLN A 376 -9.11 -3.27 9.91
CA GLN A 376 -8.52 -2.02 9.43
C GLN A 376 -9.63 -1.08 8.96
N ARG A 377 -9.55 0.19 9.37
CA ARG A 377 -10.34 1.30 8.84
C ARG A 377 -9.42 2.22 8.06
N VAL A 378 -9.84 2.60 6.86
CA VAL A 378 -9.27 3.71 6.10
C VAL A 378 -10.26 4.87 6.12
N GLN A 379 -9.76 6.07 6.43
CA GLN A 379 -10.43 7.36 6.27
C GLN A 379 -9.66 8.14 5.19
N LEU A 380 -10.35 8.77 4.24
CA LEU A 380 -9.75 9.44 3.08
C LEU A 380 -10.41 10.80 2.82
N ASP A 381 -9.66 11.90 2.99
CA ASP A 381 -10.05 13.22 2.51
C ASP A 381 -9.79 13.35 1.00
N GLU A 382 -10.86 13.66 0.25
CA GLU A 382 -10.86 13.85 -1.20
C GLU A 382 -10.65 15.31 -1.63
N SER A 383 -10.34 16.22 -0.68
CA SER A 383 -10.05 17.61 -1.00
C SER A 383 -8.84 17.72 -1.95
N THR A 384 -8.97 18.56 -2.97
CA THR A 384 -7.96 18.68 -4.05
C THR A 384 -6.75 19.56 -3.67
N GLY A 385 -6.56 19.85 -2.37
CA GLY A 385 -5.48 20.69 -1.86
C GLY A 385 -4.60 19.93 -0.90
N ALA A 386 -3.35 19.65 -1.29
CA ALA A 386 -2.40 18.87 -0.49
C ALA A 386 -2.21 19.40 0.95
N ALA A 387 -2.28 20.73 1.15
CA ALA A 387 -2.23 21.33 2.48
C ALA A 387 -3.46 20.99 3.34
N VAL A 388 -4.66 20.95 2.74
CA VAL A 388 -5.90 20.57 3.45
C VAL A 388 -5.87 19.08 3.80
N GLN A 389 -5.47 18.23 2.85
CA GLN A 389 -5.25 16.80 3.09
C GLN A 389 -4.20 16.54 4.18
N GLN A 390 -3.12 17.32 4.22
CA GLN A 390 -2.10 17.25 5.27
C GLN A 390 -2.64 17.68 6.64
N THR A 391 -3.45 18.76 6.70
CA THR A 391 -4.14 19.19 7.93
C THR A 391 -5.15 18.14 8.41
N TYR A 392 -5.91 17.52 7.50
CA TYR A 392 -6.84 16.43 7.81
C TYR A 392 -6.10 15.22 8.43
N VAL A 393 -5.04 14.76 7.78
CA VAL A 393 -4.19 13.64 8.26
C VAL A 393 -3.61 13.96 9.63
N ALA A 394 -3.08 15.17 9.83
CA ALA A 394 -2.55 15.60 11.13
C ALA A 394 -3.63 15.61 12.23
N ALA A 395 -4.80 16.22 11.94
CA ALA A 395 -5.92 16.29 12.88
C ALA A 395 -6.40 14.89 13.30
N ARG A 396 -6.57 13.96 12.36
CA ARG A 396 -6.94 12.56 12.64
C ARG A 396 -5.90 11.82 13.50
N LEU A 397 -4.61 12.08 13.29
CA LEU A 397 -3.53 11.48 14.09
C LEU A 397 -3.48 12.03 15.53
N ASP A 398 -3.63 13.34 15.72
CA ASP A 398 -3.69 13.94 17.06
C ASP A 398 -4.99 13.59 17.79
N GLU A 399 -6.11 13.46 17.08
CA GLU A 399 -7.39 13.01 17.63
C GLU A 399 -7.32 11.54 18.12
N ALA A 400 -6.79 10.64 17.29
CA ALA A 400 -6.55 9.24 17.67
C ALA A 400 -5.64 9.15 18.92
N LYS A 401 -4.58 9.96 18.96
CA LYS A 401 -3.67 10.06 20.11
C LYS A 401 -4.36 10.60 21.37
N ALA A 402 -5.23 11.60 21.25
CA ALA A 402 -6.00 12.15 22.36
C ALA A 402 -7.04 11.16 22.91
N LEU A 403 -7.65 10.36 22.03
CA LEU A 403 -8.64 9.35 22.39
C LEU A 403 -7.99 8.09 22.98
N TYR A 404 -7.26 7.32 22.16
CA TYR A 404 -6.72 6.04 22.58
C TYR A 404 -5.68 6.20 23.68
N GLY A 405 -4.91 7.31 23.70
CA GLY A 405 -3.93 7.58 24.76
C GLY A 405 -4.53 7.84 26.14
N ARG A 406 -5.83 8.16 26.23
CA ARG A 406 -6.54 8.39 27.51
C ARG A 406 -7.29 7.14 28.00
N GLY A 407 -7.76 6.30 27.09
CA GLY A 407 -8.78 5.30 27.41
C GLY A 407 -10.13 5.94 27.75
N CYS A 408 -11.10 5.13 28.20
CA CYS A 408 -12.47 5.58 28.42
C CYS A 408 -13.23 4.72 29.46
N LYS A 409 -14.48 5.10 29.72
CA LYS A 409 -15.44 4.33 30.52
C LYS A 409 -16.76 4.19 29.76
N PHE A 410 -17.41 3.04 29.90
CA PHE A 410 -18.75 2.77 29.40
C PHE A 410 -19.52 1.91 30.42
N GLY A 411 -20.80 1.64 30.17
CA GLY A 411 -21.77 1.13 31.17
C GLY A 411 -21.25 0.11 32.18
N ASN A 412 -20.71 -1.03 31.71
CA ASN A 412 -20.15 -2.10 32.54
C ASN A 412 -18.62 -2.24 32.44
N GLY A 413 -17.87 -1.20 32.06
CA GLY A 413 -16.45 -1.34 31.77
C GLY A 413 -15.58 -0.08 31.87
N THR A 414 -14.29 -0.28 32.11
CA THR A 414 -13.25 0.75 31.99
C THR A 414 -12.13 0.26 31.09
N VAL A 415 -11.83 1.04 30.06
CA VAL A 415 -10.74 0.78 29.11
C VAL A 415 -9.50 1.52 29.58
N LYS A 416 -8.47 0.78 29.99
CA LYS A 416 -7.15 1.33 30.30
C LYS A 416 -6.31 1.37 29.04
N SER A 417 -5.53 2.44 28.85
CA SER A 417 -4.58 2.54 27.75
C SER A 417 -3.15 2.37 28.24
N THR A 418 -2.35 1.65 27.45
CA THR A 418 -0.90 1.58 27.57
C THR A 418 -0.30 1.99 26.22
N ALA A 419 0.51 3.05 26.19
CA ALA A 419 1.22 3.44 24.95
C ALA A 419 2.19 2.34 24.51
N GLY A 420 2.27 2.09 23.20
CA GLY A 420 3.23 1.17 22.61
C GLY A 420 4.61 1.78 22.38
N PRO A 421 5.56 1.00 21.83
CA PRO A 421 6.93 1.46 21.56
C PRO A 421 7.00 2.48 20.41
N SER A 422 6.03 2.46 19.50
CA SER A 422 6.00 3.28 18.29
C SER A 422 4.93 4.36 18.36
N GLN A 423 5.21 5.54 17.78
CA GLN A 423 4.27 6.65 17.74
C GLN A 423 2.94 6.24 17.08
N GLY A 424 1.83 6.53 17.75
CA GLY A 424 0.48 6.20 17.29
C GLY A 424 0.03 4.78 17.63
N THR A 425 0.80 4.01 18.42
CA THR A 425 0.42 2.67 18.89
C THR A 425 -0.01 2.66 20.36
N TYR A 426 -1.04 1.87 20.66
CA TYR A 426 -1.66 1.72 21.97
C TYR A 426 -2.10 0.27 22.19
N ARG A 427 -2.08 -0.19 23.43
CA ARG A 427 -2.83 -1.36 23.89
C ARG A 427 -3.97 -0.86 24.75
N LEU A 428 -5.20 -1.25 24.40
CA LEU A 428 -6.41 -0.98 25.16
C LEU A 428 -6.80 -2.25 25.93
N ASP A 429 -6.88 -2.16 27.25
CA ASP A 429 -7.30 -3.24 28.15
C ASP A 429 -8.67 -2.91 28.76
N THR A 430 -9.70 -3.56 28.24
CA THR A 430 -11.10 -3.40 28.67
C THR A 430 -11.39 -4.31 29.86
N VAL A 431 -11.52 -3.70 31.03
CA VAL A 431 -11.85 -4.39 32.30
C VAL A 431 -13.33 -4.21 32.60
N PHE A 432 -14.06 -5.33 32.64
CA PHE A 432 -15.50 -5.36 32.91
C PHE A 432 -15.82 -5.40 34.42
N THR A 433 -16.93 -4.79 34.82
CA THR A 433 -17.40 -4.75 36.21
C THR A 433 -18.09 -6.03 36.67
N ASP A 434 -18.50 -6.88 35.73
CA ASP A 434 -19.11 -8.20 35.96
C ASP A 434 -18.09 -9.33 36.22
N GLY A 435 -16.79 -9.03 36.13
CA GLY A 435 -15.72 -10.01 36.32
C GLY A 435 -15.36 -10.84 35.08
N SER A 436 -15.93 -10.52 33.90
CA SER A 436 -15.54 -11.14 32.64
C SER A 436 -14.03 -10.95 32.34
N PRO A 437 -13.39 -11.88 31.60
CA PRO A 437 -11.99 -11.75 31.20
C PRO A 437 -11.70 -10.41 30.52
N THR A 438 -10.55 -9.82 30.84
CA THR A 438 -10.09 -8.57 30.20
C THR A 438 -9.88 -8.81 28.70
N LEU A 439 -10.51 -7.99 27.86
CA LEU A 439 -10.22 -7.95 26.43
C LEU A 439 -9.07 -6.98 26.19
N SER A 440 -8.06 -7.43 25.43
CA SER A 440 -6.91 -6.63 25.03
C SER A 440 -6.95 -6.38 23.51
N GLU A 441 -6.87 -5.12 23.11
CA GLU A 441 -6.82 -4.70 21.71
C GLU A 441 -5.51 -3.94 21.46
N TRP A 442 -4.82 -4.23 20.36
CA TRP A 442 -3.64 -3.47 19.94
C TRP A 442 -4.05 -2.55 18.79
N VAL A 443 -4.11 -1.25 19.08
CA VAL A 443 -4.62 -0.19 18.21
C VAL A 443 -3.47 0.66 17.70
N GLY A 444 -3.41 0.87 16.39
CA GLY A 444 -2.38 1.66 15.74
C GLY A 444 -2.96 2.59 14.67
N VAL A 445 -2.51 3.85 14.64
CA VAL A 445 -2.93 4.80 13.59
C VAL A 445 -1.72 5.37 12.87
N THR A 446 -1.81 5.46 11.55
CA THR A 446 -0.76 6.01 10.70
C THR A 446 -1.33 6.75 9.49
N ALA A 447 -0.61 7.78 9.03
CA ALA A 447 -0.78 8.31 7.68
C ALA A 447 -0.41 7.26 6.63
N GLN A 448 -1.04 7.38 5.46
CA GLN A 448 -0.74 6.63 4.24
C GLN A 448 0.17 7.45 3.30
N LYS A 449 0.77 6.80 2.29
CA LYS A 449 1.38 7.42 1.11
C LYS A 449 0.33 8.07 0.22
N THR A 450 -0.87 7.48 0.13
CA THR A 450 -2.02 8.14 -0.50
C THR A 450 -2.38 9.43 0.26
N SER A 451 -2.31 10.57 -0.43
CA SER A 451 -2.62 11.88 0.15
C SER A 451 -4.05 11.93 0.70
N GLY A 452 -4.21 12.46 1.91
CA GLY A 452 -5.50 12.56 2.59
C GLY A 452 -5.94 11.28 3.30
N ALA A 453 -5.23 10.16 3.14
CA ALA A 453 -5.61 8.88 3.74
C ALA A 453 -4.92 8.60 5.09
N VAL A 454 -5.71 8.05 6.02
CA VAL A 454 -5.31 7.64 7.37
C VAL A 454 -5.81 6.22 7.61
N SER A 455 -4.92 5.35 8.10
CA SER A 455 -5.23 3.96 8.44
C SER A 455 -5.23 3.77 9.94
N THR A 456 -6.35 3.28 10.49
CA THR A 456 -6.45 2.69 11.84
C THR A 456 -6.40 1.17 11.70
N ILE A 457 -5.53 0.50 12.44
CA ILE A 457 -5.42 -0.97 12.50
C ILE A 457 -5.66 -1.40 13.94
N VAL A 458 -6.46 -2.46 14.12
CA VAL A 458 -6.78 -3.03 15.43
C VAL A 458 -6.60 -4.54 15.38
N ILE A 459 -5.74 -5.08 16.24
CA ILE A 459 -5.61 -6.52 16.45
C ILE A 459 -6.40 -6.88 17.71
N THR A 460 -7.42 -7.71 17.57
CA THR A 460 -8.32 -8.15 18.65
C THR A 460 -8.02 -9.57 19.12
N LYS A 461 -7.15 -10.31 18.42
CA LYS A 461 -6.75 -11.68 18.79
C LYS A 461 -5.33 -12.00 18.35
N LEU A 462 -4.55 -12.56 19.27
CA LEU A 462 -3.18 -13.03 19.08
C LEU A 462 -3.02 -14.43 19.68
N LYS A 463 -2.05 -15.20 19.20
CA LYS A 463 -1.55 -16.42 19.87
C LYS A 463 -0.50 -16.09 20.94
N ASP A 464 0.33 -15.07 20.72
CA ASP A 464 1.23 -14.51 21.74
C ASP A 464 0.97 -13.00 21.93
N PRO A 465 0.29 -12.59 23.02
CA PRO A 465 0.08 -11.19 23.38
C PRO A 465 1.36 -10.34 23.52
N LYS A 466 2.53 -10.95 23.74
CA LYS A 466 3.81 -10.22 23.83
C LYS A 466 4.25 -9.65 22.48
N GLN A 467 3.85 -10.29 21.38
CA GLN A 467 4.18 -9.87 20.01
C GLN A 467 3.21 -8.82 19.45
N GLY A 468 2.16 -8.44 20.17
CA GLY A 468 1.08 -7.61 19.64
C GLY A 468 1.52 -6.25 19.09
N PHE A 469 2.49 -5.60 19.72
CA PHE A 469 3.07 -4.36 19.18
C PHE A 469 3.97 -4.59 17.95
N ALA A 470 4.71 -5.70 17.90
CA ALA A 470 5.57 -6.02 16.75
C ALA A 470 4.74 -6.35 15.50
N GLU A 471 3.64 -7.11 15.66
CA GLU A 471 2.68 -7.36 14.57
C GLU A 471 1.92 -6.10 14.16
N LEU A 472 1.52 -5.26 15.12
CA LEU A 472 0.89 -3.98 14.83
C LEU A 472 1.82 -3.08 14.02
N ASP A 473 3.08 -2.92 14.42
CA ASP A 473 4.04 -2.10 13.70
C ASP A 473 4.36 -2.65 12.31
N ARG A 474 4.41 -3.97 12.14
CA ARG A 474 4.51 -4.62 10.82
C ARG A 474 3.32 -4.30 9.93
N LEU A 475 2.09 -4.39 10.45
CA LEU A 475 0.88 -4.04 9.70
C LEU A 475 0.79 -2.54 9.40
N LEU A 476 1.21 -1.66 10.32
CA LEU A 476 1.32 -0.22 10.08
C LEU A 476 2.39 0.13 9.05
N MET A 477 3.51 -0.61 9.01
CA MET A 477 4.54 -0.46 7.98
C MET A 477 3.97 -0.70 6.58
N LEU A 478 3.14 -1.74 6.41
CA LEU A 478 2.44 -2.01 5.16
C LEU A 478 1.38 -0.93 4.86
N ALA A 479 0.61 -0.50 5.86
CA ALA A 479 -0.40 0.55 5.68
C ALA A 479 0.17 1.92 5.28
N ARG A 480 1.43 2.23 5.65
CA ARG A 480 2.16 3.45 5.25
C ARG A 480 2.57 3.49 3.77
N GLN A 481 2.50 2.35 3.07
CA GLN A 481 2.91 2.22 1.66
C GLN A 481 1.74 2.31 0.68
N LYS A 482 0.52 2.05 1.18
CA LYS A 482 -0.73 2.44 0.54
C LYS A 482 -0.85 3.96 0.54
#